data_AF-X1MVH3-F1
#
_entry.id   AF-X1MVH3-F1
#
_cell.length_a   1.000
_cell.length_b   1.000
_cell.length_c   1.000
_cell.angle_alpha   90.00
_cell.angle_beta   90.00
_cell.angle_gamma   90.00
#
_symmetry.space_group_name_H-M   'P 1'
#
loop_
_entity.id
_entity.type
_entity.pdbx_description
1 polymer ?
#
loop_
_entity_poly.entity_id
_entity_poly.type
_entity_poly.pdbx_seq_one_letter_code
_entity_poly.pdbx_strand_id
1 'polypeptide(L)'
;MVGDFYTVEYIEKWIEIAKRLPLVIFFGSTRSWRCEDLSDKLKEFRDLPNVYLKASVDLTHTDKPCRSWRVWSVEGEGNPCPHDYDLVESCLACKRCWTIRDFDLKLKLRWGDKGEYVNPHLFD
;
A
#
# COMPACT_ATOMS: atom_id res chain seq x y z
N MET A 1 -3.08 -3.78 12.20
CA MET A 1 -2.51 -3.83 10.84
C MET A 1 -2.52 -5.28 10.41
N VAL A 2 -2.95 -5.59 9.19
CA VAL A 2 -2.93 -6.95 8.63
C VAL A 2 -1.70 -7.10 7.74
N GLY A 3 -1.09 -8.28 7.71
CA GLY A 3 0.15 -8.46 6.97
C GLY A 3 0.69 -9.88 7.08
N ASP A 4 1.94 -10.05 6.66
CA ASP A 4 2.66 -11.33 6.70
C ASP A 4 1.87 -12.48 6.09
N PHE A 5 1.27 -12.27 4.92
CA PHE A 5 0.56 -13.35 4.23
C PHE A 5 1.54 -14.46 3.80
N TYR A 6 1.30 -15.68 4.28
CA TYR A 6 2.20 -16.82 4.08
C TYR A 6 1.54 -18.06 3.42
N THR A 7 0.20 -18.17 3.42
CA THR A 7 -0.54 -19.19 2.65
C THR A 7 -1.81 -18.63 2.03
N VAL A 8 -2.33 -19.33 1.01
CA VAL A 8 -3.63 -19.03 0.39
C VAL A 8 -4.76 -19.07 1.40
N GLU A 9 -4.82 -20.12 2.23
CA GLU A 9 -5.89 -20.31 3.21
C GLU A 9 -5.90 -19.20 4.27
N TYR A 10 -4.72 -18.66 4.59
CA TYR A 10 -4.60 -17.53 5.50
C TYR A 10 -5.16 -16.25 4.88
N ILE A 11 -4.88 -16.00 3.59
CA ILE A 11 -5.44 -14.84 2.86
C ILE A 11 -6.96 -14.99 2.73
N GLU A 12 -7.46 -16.19 2.45
CA GLU A 12 -8.90 -16.45 2.32
C GLU A 12 -9.67 -16.14 3.61
N LYS A 13 -9.12 -16.48 4.77
CA LYS A 13 -9.70 -16.09 6.06
C LYS A 13 -9.82 -14.57 6.20
N TRP A 14 -8.81 -13.82 5.77
CA TRP A 14 -8.87 -12.35 5.78
C TRP A 14 -9.91 -11.80 4.80
N ILE A 15 -10.03 -12.39 3.61
CA ILE A 15 -11.08 -12.06 2.64
C ILE A 15 -12.47 -12.29 3.25
N GLU A 16 -12.69 -13.43 3.91
CA GLU A 16 -13.96 -13.73 4.58
C GLU A 16 -14.28 -12.70 5.67
N ILE A 17 -13.31 -12.38 6.53
CA ILE A 17 -13.46 -11.39 7.59
C ILE A 17 -13.80 -10.02 6.99
N ALA A 18 -13.09 -9.58 5.95
CA ALA A 18 -13.32 -8.28 5.33
C ALA A 18 -14.69 -8.20 4.65
N LYS A 19 -15.15 -9.27 3.99
CA LYS A 19 -16.50 -9.37 3.40
C LYS A 19 -17.59 -9.33 4.47
N ARG A 20 -17.38 -9.93 5.66
CA ARG A 20 -18.35 -9.94 6.77
C ARG A 20 -18.41 -8.62 7.54
N LEU A 21 -17.37 -7.80 7.45
CA LEU A 21 -17.24 -6.53 8.17
C LEU A 21 -17.11 -5.35 7.20
N PRO A 22 -18.12 -5.05 6.37
CA PRO A 22 -18.02 -4.05 5.30
C PRO A 22 -17.81 -2.61 5.82
N LEU A 23 -18.13 -2.35 7.10
CA LEU A 23 -17.92 -1.05 7.75
C LEU A 23 -16.54 -0.92 8.41
N VAL A 24 -15.79 -2.01 8.51
CA VAL A 24 -14.42 -2.01 9.06
C VAL A 24 -13.43 -1.82 7.93
N ILE A 25 -12.51 -0.88 8.09
CA ILE A 25 -11.44 -0.64 7.13
C ILE A 25 -10.19 -1.42 7.54
N PHE A 26 -9.68 -2.24 6.63
CA PHE A 26 -8.48 -3.05 6.83
C PHE A 26 -7.27 -2.38 6.17
N PHE A 27 -6.21 -2.18 6.95
CA PHE A 27 -4.93 -1.63 6.47
C PHE A 27 -3.83 -2.66 6.63
N GLY A 28 -3.03 -2.85 5.58
CA GLY A 28 -1.95 -3.80 5.62
C GLY A 28 -0.88 -3.65 4.55
N SER A 29 0.15 -4.46 4.70
CA SER A 29 1.19 -4.63 3.68
C SER A 29 1.49 -6.10 3.45
N THR A 30 1.85 -6.47 2.21
CA THR A 30 2.34 -7.82 1.91
C THR A 30 3.73 -8.02 2.51
N ARG A 31 4.09 -9.23 2.94
CA ARG A 31 5.49 -9.57 3.21
C ARG A 31 6.28 -9.74 1.91
N SER A 32 5.64 -10.40 0.95
CA SER A 32 6.11 -10.51 -0.42
C SER A 32 4.91 -10.40 -1.37
N TRP A 33 5.03 -9.53 -2.37
CA TRP A 33 4.10 -9.43 -3.50
C TRP A 33 4.52 -10.33 -4.68
N ARG A 34 5.70 -10.96 -4.59
CA ARG A 34 6.32 -11.78 -5.66
C ARG A 34 6.03 -13.27 -5.55
N CYS A 35 5.43 -13.71 -4.45
CA CYS A 35 5.09 -15.12 -4.32
C CYS A 35 3.93 -15.43 -5.27
N GLU A 36 4.23 -16.15 -6.35
CA GLU A 36 3.26 -16.47 -7.42
C GLU A 36 2.03 -17.18 -6.84
N ASP A 37 2.24 -18.15 -5.94
CA ASP A 37 1.19 -18.91 -5.28
C ASP A 37 0.21 -18.05 -4.46
N LEU A 38 0.67 -16.88 -3.97
CA LEU A 38 -0.15 -15.97 -3.18
C LEU A 38 -0.74 -14.81 -4.00
N SER A 39 -0.19 -14.56 -5.20
CA SER A 39 -0.40 -13.34 -5.98
C SER A 39 -1.88 -13.06 -6.26
N ASP A 40 -2.62 -14.08 -6.69
CA ASP A 40 -4.02 -13.90 -7.09
C ASP A 40 -4.94 -13.67 -5.89
N LYS A 41 -4.70 -14.35 -4.77
CA LYS A 41 -5.46 -14.14 -3.54
C LYS A 41 -5.14 -12.81 -2.88
N LEU A 42 -3.89 -12.37 -2.96
CA LEU A 42 -3.49 -11.03 -2.52
C LEU A 42 -4.16 -9.94 -3.35
N LYS A 43 -4.31 -10.12 -4.67
CA LYS A 43 -5.08 -9.20 -5.53
C LYS A 43 -6.56 -9.21 -5.16
N GLU A 44 -7.17 -10.39 -5.00
CA GLU A 44 -8.58 -10.50 -4.57
C GLU A 44 -8.81 -9.75 -3.25
N PHE A 45 -7.93 -9.94 -2.27
CA PHE A 45 -8.04 -9.26 -0.98
C PHE A 45 -7.86 -7.74 -1.10
N ARG A 46 -6.84 -7.30 -1.85
CA ARG A 46 -6.58 -5.88 -2.13
C ARG A 46 -7.78 -5.18 -2.76
N ASP A 47 -8.45 -5.85 -3.67
CA ASP A 47 -9.51 -5.25 -4.50
C ASP A 47 -10.87 -5.13 -3.76
N LEU A 48 -10.95 -5.57 -2.49
CA LEU A 48 -12.12 -5.35 -1.66
C LEU A 48 -12.27 -3.86 -1.28
N PRO A 49 -13.51 -3.30 -1.27
CA PRO A 49 -13.76 -1.87 -1.11
C PRO A 49 -13.35 -1.31 0.27
N ASN A 50 -13.19 -2.18 1.26
CA ASN A 50 -12.80 -1.85 2.62
C ASN A 50 -11.37 -2.31 2.97
N VAL A 51 -10.55 -2.65 1.97
CA VAL A 51 -9.17 -3.09 2.16
C VAL A 51 -8.20 -2.12 1.49
N TYR A 52 -7.13 -1.79 2.22
CA TYR A 52 -6.04 -0.92 1.78
C TYR A 52 -4.73 -1.70 1.96
N LEU A 53 -4.40 -2.52 0.96
CA LEU A 53 -3.24 -3.39 0.98
C LEU A 53 -2.11 -2.86 0.08
N LYS A 54 -0.92 -2.68 0.63
CA LYS A 54 0.27 -2.20 -0.09
C LYS A 54 1.30 -3.32 -0.27
N ALA A 55 2.01 -3.33 -1.38
CA ALA A 55 3.16 -4.19 -1.59
C ALA A 55 4.33 -3.71 -0.72
N SER A 56 4.84 -4.53 0.21
CA SER A 56 6.11 -4.19 0.87
C SER A 56 7.26 -4.36 -0.11
N VAL A 57 8.14 -3.36 -0.20
CA VAL A 57 9.37 -3.44 -0.98
C VAL A 57 10.56 -3.10 -0.08
N ASP A 58 11.70 -3.67 -0.45
CA ASP A 58 13.02 -3.36 0.11
C ASP A 58 13.91 -2.91 -1.06
N LEU A 59 14.75 -1.90 -0.84
CA LEU A 59 15.72 -1.36 -1.79
C LEU A 59 16.75 -2.39 -2.25
N THR A 60 16.97 -3.44 -1.48
CA THR A 60 17.86 -4.54 -1.86
C THR A 60 17.35 -5.32 -3.09
N HIS A 61 16.14 -5.06 -3.57
CA HIS A 61 15.52 -5.80 -4.66
C HIS A 61 15.24 -4.91 -5.89
N THR A 62 15.70 -5.36 -7.05
CA THR A 62 15.54 -4.64 -8.34
C THR A 62 14.14 -4.79 -8.95
N ASP A 63 13.39 -5.82 -8.53
CA ASP A 63 12.08 -6.11 -9.09
C ASP A 63 11.04 -5.14 -8.55
N LYS A 64 10.19 -4.63 -9.44
CA LYS A 64 9.14 -3.65 -9.10
C LYS A 64 7.78 -4.32 -9.16
N PRO A 65 6.89 -4.09 -8.18
CA PRO A 65 5.54 -4.58 -8.28
C PRO A 65 4.84 -3.95 -9.48
N CYS A 66 3.92 -4.70 -10.09
CA CYS A 66 3.12 -4.18 -11.21
C CYS A 66 2.49 -2.83 -10.84
N ARG A 67 2.30 -1.94 -11.82
CA ARG A 67 1.76 -0.58 -11.62
C ARG A 67 0.41 -0.52 -10.89
N SER A 68 -0.30 -1.65 -10.78
CA SER A 68 -1.53 -1.82 -10.00
C SER A 68 -1.32 -1.89 -8.48
N TRP A 69 -0.11 -2.11 -8.00
CA TRP A 69 0.22 -2.14 -6.57
C TRP A 69 0.73 -0.79 -6.09
N ARG A 70 0.18 -0.30 -4.97
CA ARG A 70 0.85 0.71 -4.16
C ARG A 70 1.96 0.06 -3.35
N VAL A 71 2.99 0.83 -3.06
CA VAL A 71 4.19 0.36 -2.36
C VAL A 71 4.23 0.92 -0.94
N TRP A 72 4.62 0.07 0.00
CA TRP A 72 5.11 0.45 1.32
C TRP A 72 6.61 0.16 1.35
N SER A 73 7.42 1.14 1.69
CA SER A 73 8.86 0.98 1.87
C SER A 73 9.28 1.74 3.12
N VAL A 74 10.23 1.20 3.86
CA VAL A 74 10.93 1.93 4.93
C VAL A 74 11.97 2.90 4.37
N GLU A 75 12.33 2.74 3.09
CA GLU A 75 13.40 3.50 2.42
C GLU A 75 12.93 4.01 1.04
N GLY A 76 13.22 5.28 0.70
CA GLY A 76 12.96 5.83 -0.64
C GLY A 76 12.45 7.28 -0.63
N GLU A 77 12.38 7.87 -1.83
CA GLU A 77 11.88 9.23 -2.04
C GLU A 77 10.34 9.24 -2.11
N GLY A 78 9.72 10.07 -1.27
CA GLY A 78 8.27 10.19 -1.15
C GLY A 78 7.88 11.38 -0.29
N ASN A 79 6.59 11.69 -0.20
CA ASN A 79 6.13 12.72 0.72
C ASN A 79 6.43 12.27 2.16
N PRO A 80 7.15 13.08 2.97
CA PRO A 80 7.52 12.70 4.33
C PRO A 80 6.27 12.43 5.17
N CYS A 81 6.32 11.38 5.99
CA CYS A 81 5.29 11.07 6.96
C CYS A 81 5.25 12.16 8.03
N PRO A 82 4.13 12.90 8.23
CA PRO A 82 4.10 13.95 9.24
C PRO A 82 4.38 13.45 10.66
N HIS A 83 4.04 12.19 10.95
CA HIS A 83 4.30 11.58 12.25
C HIS A 83 5.79 11.34 12.48
N ASP A 84 6.54 10.91 11.46
CA ASP A 84 7.99 10.64 11.60
C ASP A 84 8.82 11.93 11.76
N TYR A 85 8.18 13.08 11.58
CA TYR A 85 8.77 14.42 11.73
C TYR A 85 8.11 15.19 12.90
N ASP A 86 7.39 14.50 13.79
CA ASP A 86 6.72 15.09 14.96
C ASP A 86 5.74 16.24 14.63
N LEU A 87 5.28 16.33 13.38
CA LEU A 87 4.31 17.35 12.93
C LEU A 87 2.88 17.02 13.36
N VAL A 88 2.63 15.77 13.75
CA VAL A 88 1.37 15.29 14.32
C VAL A 88 1.64 14.29 15.44
N GLU A 89 0.79 14.29 16.46
CA GLU A 89 0.92 13.43 17.64
C GLU A 89 0.77 11.93 17.36
N SER A 90 0.11 11.57 16.25
CA SER A 90 -0.15 10.18 15.89
C SER A 90 -0.57 10.03 14.44
N CYS A 91 -0.48 8.80 13.91
CA CYS A 91 -1.09 8.43 12.63
C CYS A 91 -2.61 8.70 12.58
N LEU A 92 -3.30 8.62 13.73
CA LEU A 92 -4.74 8.90 13.85
C LEU A 92 -5.06 10.38 13.64
N ALA A 93 -4.13 11.28 13.99
CA ALA A 93 -4.30 12.71 13.80
C ALA A 93 -4.25 13.09 12.31
N CYS A 94 -3.29 12.58 11.54
CA CYS A 94 -3.18 12.93 10.11
C CYS A 94 -4.03 12.04 9.19
N LYS A 95 -4.22 10.76 9.55
CA LYS A 95 -4.87 9.71 8.75
C LYS A 95 -4.35 9.59 7.30
N ARG A 96 -3.21 10.23 6.99
CA ARG A 96 -2.75 10.43 5.61
C ARG A 96 -2.55 9.10 4.90
N CYS A 97 -1.86 8.15 5.54
CA CYS A 97 -1.65 6.82 4.98
C CYS A 97 -2.92 5.95 4.91
N TRP A 98 -4.00 6.37 5.59
CA TRP A 98 -5.27 5.64 5.74
C TRP A 98 -6.39 6.15 4.82
N THR A 99 -6.31 7.39 4.36
CA THR A 99 -7.33 8.02 3.50
C THR A 99 -7.01 7.95 2.02
N ILE A 100 -5.75 7.67 1.66
CA ILE A 100 -5.31 7.52 0.26
C ILE A 100 -5.87 6.21 -0.29
N ARG A 101 -6.79 6.30 -1.26
CA ARG A 101 -7.24 5.16 -2.06
C ARG A 101 -6.37 4.95 -3.29
N ASP A 102 -6.50 3.82 -3.96
CA ASP A 102 -5.66 3.46 -5.14
C ASP A 102 -5.83 4.40 -6.36
N PHE A 103 -6.92 5.16 -6.42
CA PHE A 103 -7.14 6.22 -7.42
C PHE A 103 -6.68 7.61 -6.97
N ASP A 104 -6.30 7.78 -5.71
CA ASP A 104 -5.80 9.06 -5.20
C ASP A 104 -4.32 9.21 -5.60
N LEU A 105 -4.11 9.90 -6.72
CA LEU A 105 -2.81 10.06 -7.39
C LEU A 105 -1.85 11.00 -6.65
N LYS A 106 -2.35 11.75 -5.67
CA LYS A 106 -1.60 12.82 -4.97
C LYS A 106 -0.55 12.30 -3.99
N LEU A 107 -0.67 11.04 -3.57
CA LEU A 107 0.27 10.37 -2.66
C LEU A 107 0.59 8.96 -3.16
N LYS A 108 1.17 8.87 -4.36
CA LYS A 108 2.01 7.71 -4.64
C LYS A 108 3.31 7.90 -3.86
N LEU A 109 3.67 6.97 -2.98
CA LEU A 109 5.08 6.67 -2.76
C LEU A 109 5.56 6.13 -4.12
N ARG A 110 6.11 7.04 -4.93
CA ARG A 110 6.13 6.95 -6.40
C ARG A 110 7.55 6.56 -6.83
N TRP A 111 7.82 5.26 -6.84
CA TRP A 111 9.04 4.71 -7.45
C TRP A 111 9.07 4.98 -8.96
N GLY A 112 10.10 5.68 -9.45
CA GLY A 112 10.37 5.98 -10.86
C GLY A 112 11.67 6.79 -11.04
N ASP A 113 12.20 6.85 -12.26
CA ASP A 113 13.50 7.45 -12.58
C ASP A 113 13.38 8.96 -12.85
N LYS A 114 14.36 9.78 -12.42
CA LYS A 114 14.27 11.26 -12.37
C LYS A 114 13.88 11.91 -13.71
N GLY A 115 14.19 11.25 -14.83
CA GLY A 115 13.86 11.69 -16.20
C GLY A 115 12.40 11.55 -16.62
N GLU A 116 11.56 10.80 -15.88
CA GLU A 116 10.13 10.63 -16.20
C GLU A 116 9.24 11.75 -15.62
N TYR A 117 9.83 12.76 -14.97
CA TYR A 117 9.12 13.71 -14.08
C TYR A 117 9.13 15.18 -14.52
N VAL A 118 9.25 15.48 -15.81
CA VAL A 118 9.12 16.88 -16.30
C VAL A 118 7.70 17.12 -16.82
N ASN A 119 6.74 17.34 -15.93
CA ASN A 119 5.48 18.00 -16.31
C ASN A 119 5.11 19.07 -15.25
N PRO A 120 5.27 20.37 -15.56
CA PRO A 120 5.16 21.46 -14.59
C PRO A 120 3.72 21.83 -14.17
N HIS A 121 2.69 21.13 -14.63
CA HIS A 121 1.29 21.52 -14.39
C HIS A 121 0.56 20.71 -13.30
N LEU A 122 1.27 20.08 -12.37
CA LEU A 122 0.64 19.23 -11.33
C LEU A 122 0.04 20.00 -10.13
N PHE A 123 0.08 21.34 -10.17
CA PHE A 123 -0.44 22.20 -9.09
C PHE A 123 -1.36 23.32 -9.56
N ASP A 124 -1.88 23.26 -10.79
CA ASP A 124 -3.01 24.11 -11.22
C ASP A 124 -4.35 23.40 -10.98
#